data_AF-A0A6S7CDL4-F1
#
_entry.id   AF-A0A6S7CDL4-F1
#
_cell.length_a   1.000
_cell.length_b   1.000
_cell.length_c   1.000
_cell.angle_alpha   90.00
_cell.angle_beta   90.00
_cell.angle_gamma   90.00
#
_symmetry.space_group_name_H-M   'P 1'
#
loop_
_entity.id
_entity.type
_entity.pdbx_description
1 polymer ?
#
loop_
_entity_poly.entity_id
_entity_poly.type
_entity_poly.pdbx_seq_one_letter_code
_entity_poly.pdbx_strand_id
1 'polypeptide(L)' 'MALARQLIARGATLADAAATAGFADQSHMTRAFVRLLGVTPANYAAAMR' A
#
# COMPACT_ATOMS: atom_id res chain seq x y z
N MET A 1 2.58 -7.97 1.54
CA MET A 1 3.23 -6.66 1.29
C MET A 1 3.77 -6.50 -0.15
N ALA A 2 4.46 -7.51 -0.73
CA ALA A 2 4.93 -7.40 -2.12
C ALA A 2 3.82 -7.05 -3.13
N LEU A 3 2.67 -7.72 -3.06
CA LEU A 3 1.51 -7.44 -3.93
C LEU A 3 0.95 -6.02 -3.74
N ALA A 4 0.79 -5.56 -2.49
CA ALA A 4 0.32 -4.20 -2.22
C ALA A 4 1.21 -3.14 -2.88
N ARG A 5 2.54 -3.28 -2.79
CA ARG A 5 3.48 -2.37 -3.49
C ARG A 5 3.31 -2.41 -5.01
N GLN A 6 3.17 -3.60 -5.60
CA GLN A 6 2.98 -3.75 -7.04
C GLN A 6 1.68 -3.09 -7.52
N LEU A 7 0.60 -3.22 -6.77
CA LEU A 7 -0.68 -2.60 -7.09
C LEU A 7 -0.59 -1.07 -7.00
N ILE A 8 0.04 -0.55 -5.94
CA ILE A 8 0.27 0.89 -5.78
C ILE A 8 1.12 1.44 -6.94
N ALA A 9 2.19 0.73 -7.32
CA ALA A 9 3.04 1.08 -8.46
C ALA A 9 2.30 1.12 -9.80
N ARG A 10 1.21 0.35 -9.92
CA ARG A 10 0.34 0.32 -11.09
C ARG A 10 -0.82 1.32 -11.01
N GLY A 11 -0.83 2.19 -9.99
CA GLY A 11 -1.84 3.23 -9.84
C GLY A 11 -3.13 2.80 -9.16
N ALA A 12 -3.19 1.62 -8.54
CA ALA A 12 -4.35 1.23 -7.74
C ALA A 12 -4.55 2.19 -6.55
N THR A 13 -5.81 2.39 -6.15
CA THR A 13 -6.08 3.12 -4.91
C THR A 13 -5.54 2.36 -3.71
N LEU A 14 -5.25 3.06 -2.61
CA LEU A 14 -4.74 2.39 -1.40
C LEU A 14 -5.77 1.42 -0.79
N ALA A 15 -7.07 1.71 -0.96
CA ALA A 15 -8.15 0.83 -0.53
C ALA A 15 -8.18 -0.46 -1.36
N ASP A 16 -8.12 -0.36 -2.69
CA ASP A 16 -8.10 -1.53 -3.58
C ASP A 16 -6.84 -2.37 -3.38
N ALA A 17 -5.68 -1.71 -3.22
CA ALA A 17 -4.42 -2.39 -2.93
C ALA A 17 -4.49 -3.14 -1.60
N ALA A 18 -5.14 -2.59 -0.58
CA ALA A 18 -5.32 -3.26 0.71
C ALA A 18 -6.23 -4.48 0.60
N ALA A 19 -7.41 -4.32 0.01
CA ALA A 19 -8.38 -5.41 -0.17
C ALA A 19 -7.80 -6.54 -1.02
N THR A 20 -7.18 -6.21 -2.16
CA THR A 20 -6.60 -7.20 -3.10
C THR A 20 -5.39 -7.91 -2.50
N ALA A 21 -4.59 -7.23 -1.66
CA ALA A 21 -3.44 -7.83 -0.99
C ALA A 21 -3.79 -8.59 0.29
N GLY A 22 -5.07 -8.72 0.64
CA GLY A 22 -5.56 -9.51 1.77
C GLY A 22 -5.47 -8.80 3.13
N PHE A 23 -5.40 -7.47 3.16
CA PHE A 23 -5.50 -6.72 4.41
C PHE A 23 -6.96 -6.51 4.80
N ALA A 24 -7.23 -6.57 6.11
CA ALA A 24 -8.55 -6.31 6.66
C ALA A 24 -9.14 -4.95 6.24
N ASP A 25 -8.28 -3.93 6.16
CA ASP A 25 -8.62 -2.58 5.68
C ASP A 25 -7.35 -1.81 5.26
N GLN A 26 -7.53 -0.62 4.68
CA GLN A 26 -6.44 0.26 4.28
C GLN A 26 -5.54 0.70 5.46
N SER A 27 -6.11 0.91 6.65
CA SER A 27 -5.36 1.35 7.83
C SER A 27 -4.45 0.24 8.35
N HIS A 28 -4.92 -1.01 8.35
CA HIS A 28 -4.10 -2.19 8.66
C HIS A 28 -2.94 -2.32 7.68
N MET A 29 -3.20 -2.20 6.37
CA MET A 29 -2.13 -2.16 5.37
C MET A 29 -1.14 -1.03 5.66
N THR A 30 -1.63 0.18 5.95
CA THR A 30 -0.79 1.36 6.20
C THR A 30 0.13 1.16 7.40
N ARG A 31 -0.38 0.62 8.52
CA ARG A 31 0.43 0.29 9.70
C ARG A 31 1.52 -0.73 9.36
N ALA A 32 1.18 -1.79 8.64
CA ALA A 32 2.14 -2.81 8.21
C ALA A 32 3.19 -2.26 7.24
N PHE A 33 2.78 -1.36 6.34
CA PHE A 33 3.64 -0.72 5.35
C PHE A 33 4.67 0.18 6.02
N VAL A 34 4.25 1.07 6.93
CA VAL A 34 5.16 1.94 7.69
C VAL A 34 6.12 1.10 8.53
N ARG A 35 5.63 0.06 9.22
CA ARG A 35 6.47 -0.83 10.02
C ARG A 35 7.55 -1.54 9.20
N LEU A 36 7.26 -1.92 7.95
CA LEU A 36 8.20 -2.66 7.11
C LEU A 36 9.12 -1.75 6.27
N LEU A 37 8.62 -0.62 5.80
CA LEU A 37 9.26 0.20 4.76
C LEU A 37 9.61 1.61 5.23
N GLY A 38 9.21 2.02 6.43
CA GLY A 38 9.52 3.33 7.00
C GLY A 38 8.83 4.53 6.35
N VAL A 39 8.00 4.30 5.33
CA VAL A 39 7.25 5.34 4.60
C VAL A 39 5.77 4.99 4.51
N THR A 40 4.91 5.98 4.31
CA THR A 40 3.47 5.72 4.11
C THR A 40 3.21 5.21 2.69
N PRO A 41 2.16 4.39 2.48
CA PRO A 41 1.74 3.98 1.13
C PRO A 41 1.42 5.17 0.22
N ALA A 42 0.90 6.27 0.78
CA ALA A 42 0.59 7.48 0.02
C ALA A 42 1.85 8.18 -0.51
N ASN A 43 2.89 8.32 0.32
CA ASN A 43 4.18 8.88 -0.11
C ASN A 43 4.85 7.97 -1.15
N TYR A 44 4.77 6.65 -0.94
CA TYR A 44 5.24 5.67 -1.90
C TYR A 44 4.50 5.78 -3.24
N ALA A 45 3.17 5.90 -3.22
CA ALA A 45 2.35 6.07 -4.43
C ALA A 45 2.68 7.38 -5.16
N ALA A 46 2.91 8.47 -4.43
CA ALA A 46 3.28 9.76 -5.01
C ALA A 46 4.64 9.70 -5.73
N ALA A 47 5.61 8.95 -5.19
CA ALA A 47 6.91 8.74 -5.81
C ALA A 47 6.89 7.82 -7.05
N MET A 48 5.77 7.13 -7.30
CA MET A 48 5.58 6.23 -8.44
C MET A 48 4.71 6.81 -9.56
N ARG A 49 4.23 8.05 -9.39
CA ARG A 49 3.63 8.83 -10.47
C ARG A 49 4.72 9.53 -11.27
#